data_AF-A0A1G6Y434-F1
#
_entry.id   AF-A0A1G6Y434-F1
#
_cell.length_a   1.000
_cell.length_b   1.000
_cell.length_c   1.000
_cell.angle_alpha   90.00
_cell.angle_beta   90.00
_cell.angle_gamma   90.00
#
_symmetry.space_group_name_H-M   'P 1'
#
loop_
_entity.id
_entity.type
_entity.pdbx_description
1 polymer ?
#
loop_
_entity_poly.entity_id
_entity_poly.type
_entity_poly.pdbx_seq_one_letter_code
_entity_poly.pdbx_strand_id
1 'polypeptide(L)' 'MYYHYYENGEHSVSPHFGIKTKRYKLIRFYKRVESWELFDLQKDPRELNNIYPTARGQKLAGELKKTIGRADRKI' A
#
# COMPACT_ATOMS: atom_id res chain seq x y z
N MET A 1 -3.07 -9.76 2.89
CA MET A 1 -4.36 -9.39 2.29
C MET A 1 -4.08 -8.46 1.14
N TYR A 2 -4.39 -8.87 -0.09
CA TYR A 2 -4.49 -7.95 -1.23
C TYR A 2 -5.90 -7.38 -1.22
N TYR A 3 -6.04 -6.05 -1.35
CA TYR A 3 -7.35 -5.41 -1.40
C TYR A 3 -7.39 -4.39 -2.51
N HIS A 4 -8.53 -4.31 -3.17
CA HIS A 4 -8.80 -3.29 -4.18
C HIS A 4 -9.99 -2.48 -3.67
N TYR A 5 -9.78 -1.19 -3.44
CA TYR A 5 -10.82 -0.30 -2.94
C TYR A 5 -11.36 0.52 -4.11
N TYR A 6 -12.64 0.31 -4.42
CA TYR A 6 -13.37 1.09 -5.42
C TYR A 6 -14.44 1.89 -4.69
N GLU A 7 -14.11 3.13 -4.30
CA GLU A 7 -15.13 4.04 -3.78
C GLU A 7 -15.85 4.69 -4.96
N ASN A 8 -17.15 4.44 -5.08
CA ASN A 8 -17.98 5.04 -6.10
C ASN A 8 -18.43 6.43 -5.62
N GLY A 9 -17.50 7.40 -5.74
CA GLY A 9 -17.84 8.80 -5.99
C GLY A 9 -18.29 9.71 -4.85
N GLU A 10 -18.49 9.23 -3.61
CA GLU A 10 -18.98 10.12 -2.53
C GLU A 10 -17.84 10.86 -1.81
N HIS A 11 -16.69 10.22 -1.61
CA HIS A 11 -15.47 10.88 -1.18
C HIS A 11 -14.50 10.99 -2.36
N SER A 12 -13.92 12.17 -2.58
CA SER A 12 -13.04 12.48 -3.73
C SER A 12 -11.68 11.74 -3.73
N VAL A 13 -11.60 10.56 -3.13
CA VAL A 13 -10.40 9.74 -3.01
C VAL A 13 -10.06 9.11 -4.35
N SER A 14 -8.79 9.16 -4.74
CA SER A 14 -8.34 8.46 -5.95
C SER A 14 -8.51 6.95 -5.77
N PRO A 15 -9.01 6.23 -6.78
CA PRO A 15 -8.94 4.77 -6.82
C PRO A 15 -7.54 4.27 -6.50
N HIS A 16 -7.49 3.24 -5.65
CA HIS A 16 -6.25 2.66 -5.19
C HIS A 16 -6.37 1.17 -4.93
N PHE A 17 -5.26 0.47 -5.15
CA PHE A 17 -5.08 -0.89 -4.68
C PHE A 17 -4.00 -0.89 -3.61
N GLY A 18 -4.06 -1.88 -2.73
CA GLY A 18 -3.12 -1.95 -1.64
C GLY A 18 -2.94 -3.35 -1.10
N ILE A 19 -1.91 -3.45 -0.28
CA ILE A 19 -1.50 -4.66 0.37
C ILE A 19 -1.42 -4.35 1.84
N LYS A 20 -2.09 -5.17 2.64
CA LYS A 20 -1.95 -5.17 4.09
C LYS A 20 -1.33 -6.47 4.56
N THR A 21 -0.20 -6.35 5.25
CA THR A 21 0.43 -7.44 6.04
C THR A 21 0.16 -7.19 7.53
N LYS A 22 0.66 -8.07 8.41
CA LYS A 22 0.56 -7.85 9.87
C LYS A 22 1.30 -6.60 10.34
N ARG A 23 2.33 -6.16 9.61
CA ARG A 23 3.21 -5.06 10.04
C ARG A 23 3.21 -3.86 9.10
N TYR A 24 3.05 -4.06 7.81
CA TYR A 24 3.12 -3.00 6.81
C TYR A 24 1.88 -2.94 5.94
N LYS A 25 1.53 -1.72 5.52
CA LYS A 25 0.50 -1.46 4.52
C LYS A 25 1.10 -0.63 3.38
N LEU A 26 0.96 -1.12 2.15
CA LEU A 26 1.42 -0.45 0.93
C LEU A 26 0.20 -0.10 0.08
N ILE A 27 0.09 1.14 -0.39
CA ILE A 27 -1.04 1.65 -1.17
C ILE A 27 -0.54 2.29 -2.46
N ARG A 28 -1.23 2.06 -3.58
CA ARG A 28 -0.98 2.68 -4.88
C ARG A 28 -2.25 3.36 -5.38
N PHE A 29 -2.21 4.68 -5.47
CA PHE A 29 -3.22 5.51 -6.13
C PHE A 29 -2.88 5.66 -7.61
N TYR A 30 -3.84 5.50 -8.53
CA TYR A 30 -3.53 5.36 -9.97
C TYR A 30 -4.47 6.08 -10.95
N LYS A 31 -5.38 6.95 -10.50
CA LYS A 31 -6.22 7.74 -11.43
C LYS A 31 -6.07 9.24 -11.26
N ARG A 32 -6.47 9.79 -10.11
CA ARG A 32 -6.46 11.24 -9.88
C ARG A 32 -5.10 11.74 -9.41
N VAL A 33 -4.45 10.92 -8.59
CA VAL A 33 -3.09 11.17 -8.08
C VAL A 33 -2.28 9.91 -8.30
N GLU A 34 -1.11 10.08 -8.91
CA GLU A 34 -0.14 9.00 -9.05
C GLU A 34 0.82 9.01 -7.86
N SER A 35 0.44 8.36 -6.77
CA SER A 35 1.28 8.26 -5.58
C SER A 35 1.36 6.84 -5.02
N TRP A 36 2.36 6.64 -4.18
CA TRP A 36 2.55 5.46 -3.35
C TRP A 36 2.64 5.87 -1.89
N GLU A 37 2.04 5.07 -1.03
CA GLU A 37 2.13 5.24 0.42
C GLU A 37 2.51 3.93 1.09
N LEU A 38 3.33 4.02 2.13
CA LEU A 38 3.78 2.88 2.91
C LEU A 38 3.76 3.26 4.39
N PHE A 39 3.13 2.43 5.21
CA PHE A 39 3.00 2.62 6.66
C PHE A 39 3.51 1.40 7.43
N ASP A 40 4.19 1.62 8.56
CA ASP A 40 4.53 0.57 9.53
C ASP A 40 3.44 0.54 10.62
N LEU A 41 2.49 -0.36 10.49
CA LEU A 41 1.32 -0.49 11.37
C LEU A 41 1.68 -0.83 12.83
N GLN A 42 2.90 -1.31 13.11
CA GLN A 42 3.34 -1.53 14.49
C GLN A 42 3.83 -0.25 15.16
N LYS A 43 4.54 0.59 14.40
CA LYS A 43 5.09 1.86 14.90
C LYS A 43 4.12 3.03 14.73
N ASP A 44 3.28 2.94 13.73
CA ASP A 44 2.32 3.94 13.30
C ASP A 44 0.97 3.28 13.02
N PRO A 45 0.28 2.79 14.06
CA PRO A 45 -1.01 2.12 13.92
C PRO A 45 -2.11 3.05 13.41
N ARG A 46 -1.88 4.37 13.43
CA ARG A 46 -2.80 5.41 12.94
C ARG A 46 -2.50 5.83 11.50
N GLU A 47 -1.49 5.25 10.86
CA GLU A 47 -1.16 5.48 9.44
C GLU A 47 -0.92 6.97 9.11
N LEU A 48 -0.29 7.70 10.02
CA LEU A 48 -0.06 9.14 9.88
C LEU A 48 1.26 9.48 9.15
N ASN A 49 2.20 8.54 9.10
CA ASN A 49 3.56 8.76 8.62
C ASN A 49 3.85 7.91 7.39
N ASN A 50 3.76 8.54 6.22
CA ASN A 50 4.15 7.89 4.97
C ASN A 50 5.68 7.73 4.89
N ILE A 51 6.15 6.48 5.05
CA ILE A 51 7.59 6.17 4.95
C ILE A 51 8.03 5.82 3.52
N TYR A 52 7.13 5.76 2.54
CA TYR A 52 7.45 5.43 1.15
C TYR A 52 8.53 6.34 0.53
N PRO A 53 8.54 7.67 0.76
CA PRO A 53 9.55 8.55 0.15
C PRO A 53 10.99 8.24 0.60
N THR A 54 11.16 7.59 1.75
CA THR A 54 12.48 7.26 2.30
C THR A 54 13.15 6.12 1.52
N ALA A 55 14.49 6.12 1.45
CA ALA A 55 15.24 5.03 0.82
C ALA A 55 14.90 3.64 1.41
N ARG A 56 14.69 3.58 2.73
CA ARG A 56 14.23 2.38 3.43
C ARG A 56 12.83 1.95 2.98
N GLY A 57 11.90 2.90 2.87
CA GLY A 57 10.53 2.65 2.43
C GLY A 57 10.47 2.13 1.01
N GLN A 58 11.21 2.72 0.08
CA GLN A 58 11.29 2.26 -1.30
C GLN A 58 11.83 0.83 -1.40
N LYS A 59 12.89 0.50 -0.63
CA LYS A 59 13.41 -0.87 -0.55
C LYS A 59 12.37 -1.86 -0.01
N LEU A 60 11.69 -1.51 1.09
CA LEU A 60 10.63 -2.34 1.67
C LEU A 60 9.46 -2.54 0.72
N ALA A 61 9.03 -1.49 0.01
CA ALA A 61 7.98 -1.58 -0.98
C ALA A 61 8.35 -2.57 -2.10
N GLY A 62 9.60 -2.57 -2.54
CA GLY A 62 10.11 -3.55 -3.50
C GLY A 62 10.00 -5.00 -3.00
N GLU A 63 10.39 -5.25 -1.75
CA GLU A 63 10.30 -6.59 -1.14
C GLU A 63 8.86 -7.05 -0.89
N LEU A 64 7.98 -6.14 -0.47
CA LEU A 64 6.55 -6.43 -0.30
C LEU A 64 5.92 -6.82 -1.63
N LYS A 65 6.17 -6.06 -2.70
CA LYS A 65 5.67 -6.36 -4.07
C LYS A 65 6.12 -7.74 -4.54
N LYS A 66 7.38 -8.12 -4.31
CA LYS A 66 7.90 -9.46 -4.67
C LYS A 66 7.23 -10.58 -3.87
N THR A 67 7.00 -10.36 -2.58
CA THR A 67 6.39 -11.37 -1.70
C THR A 67 4.98 -11.72 -2.16
N ILE A 68 4.22 -10.75 -2.66
CA ILE A 68 2.84 -10.97 -3.11
C ILE A 68 2.78 -11.55 -4.51
N GLY A 69 3.67 -11.14 -5.41
CA GLY A 69 3.81 -11.82 -6.70
C GLY A 69 4.15 -13.32 -6.58
N ARG A 70 4.64 -13.77 -5.42
CA ARG A 70 4.84 -15.19 -5.08
C ARG A 70 3.65 -15.82 -4.37
N ALA A 71 2.92 -15.08 -3.54
CA ALA A 71 1.72 -15.58 -2.85
C ALA A 71 0.51 -15.75 -3.79
N ASP A 72 0.40 -14.89 -4.82
CA ASP A 72 -0.67 -14.91 -5.81
C ASP A 72 -0.56 -16.10 -6.80
N ARG A 73 0.64 -16.68 -6.97
CA ARG A 73 0.85 -17.88 -7.81
C ARG A 73 0.62 -19.21 -7.09
N LYS A 74 0.11 -19.18 -5.85
CA LYS A 74 -0.11 -20.38 -5.02
C LYS A 74 -1.59 -20.64 -4.71
N ILE A 75 -2.50 -19.99 -5.43
CA ILE A 75 -3.95 -20.21 -5.35
C ILE A 75 -4.45 -20.62 -6.73
#